data_AF-A0A1G2FPW6-F1
#
_entry.id   AF-A0A1G2FPW6-F1
#
_cell.length_a   1.000
_cell.length_b   1.000
_cell.length_c   1.000
_cell.angle_alpha   90.00
_cell.angle_beta   90.00
_cell.angle_gamma   90.00
#
_symmetry.space_group_name_H-M   'P 1'
#
loop_
_entity.id
_entity.type
_entity.pdbx_description
1 polymer ?
#
loop_
_entity_poly.entity_id
_entity_poly.type
_entity_poly.pdbx_seq_one_letter_code
_entity_poly.pdbx_strand_id
1 'polypeptide(L)'
;GKKYNGRVKTLHRNKRGVGSAVRDGLKEALRLEADYVVQMDADFSHHPKYLPSLISGVRNGIDVTIGSRYAKGGDITSRSTLRNFISKAANFYNRSLLGVWEVKDSAGGFKCSKRAVLEAINLDTFLSDGYSIGIEQLYRIHKKGFKMKEVPIIFNDRNAGNSKMDLREILKYIITVLRIKFSGFE
;
A
#
# COMPACT_ATOMS: atom_id res chain seq x y z
N GLY A 1 -18.15 18.12 -13.86
CA GLY A 1 -16.76 17.61 -13.76
C GLY A 1 -16.26 17.18 -15.13
N LYS A 2 -14.95 17.33 -15.42
CA LYS A 2 -14.37 16.89 -16.70
C LYS A 2 -14.63 15.40 -16.92
N LYS A 3 -15.28 15.03 -18.03
CA LYS A 3 -15.48 13.64 -18.46
C LYS A 3 -14.23 13.21 -19.23
N TYR A 4 -13.51 12.22 -18.72
CA TYR A 4 -12.39 11.59 -19.43
C TYR A 4 -12.88 10.27 -20.03
N ASN A 5 -13.10 10.24 -21.35
CA ASN A 5 -13.46 9.11 -22.24
C ASN A 5 -13.70 7.71 -21.62
N GLY A 6 -14.62 7.56 -20.66
CA GLY A 6 -14.94 6.28 -20.01
C GLY A 6 -13.81 5.58 -19.23
N ARG A 7 -12.56 6.09 -19.29
CA ARG A 7 -11.36 5.47 -18.70
C ARG A 7 -10.99 6.00 -17.33
N VAL A 8 -11.61 7.11 -16.91
CA VAL A 8 -11.42 7.66 -15.57
C VAL A 8 -12.78 7.77 -14.89
N LYS A 9 -12.89 7.10 -13.75
CA LYS A 9 -14.02 7.24 -12.84
C LYS A 9 -13.54 7.91 -11.56
N THR A 10 -14.30 8.90 -11.09
CA THR A 10 -14.00 9.60 -9.84
C THR A 10 -14.99 9.18 -8.75
N LEU A 11 -14.47 8.99 -7.52
CA LEU A 11 -15.28 8.81 -6.32
C LEU A 11 -15.17 10.08 -5.47
N HIS A 12 -16.25 10.85 -5.39
CA HIS A 12 -16.33 12.03 -4.53
C HIS A 12 -16.84 11.61 -3.14
N ARG A 13 -16.10 11.97 -2.08
CA ARG A 13 -16.31 11.45 -0.72
C ARG A 13 -16.32 12.57 0.30
N ASN A 14 -17.20 12.48 1.28
CA ASN A 14 -17.25 13.41 2.42
C ASN A 14 -16.31 12.99 3.56
N LYS A 15 -15.90 11.71 3.60
CA LYS A 15 -14.95 11.18 4.59
C LYS A 15 -13.51 11.45 4.17
N ARG A 16 -12.68 11.96 5.09
CA ARG A 16 -11.24 12.21 4.88
C ARG A 16 -10.40 11.03 5.38
N GLY A 17 -9.19 10.88 4.82
CA GLY A 17 -8.19 9.90 5.25
C GLY A 17 -7.82 8.91 4.16
N VAL A 18 -6.53 8.71 3.96
CA VAL A 18 -5.97 7.86 2.88
C VAL A 18 -6.44 6.41 3.00
N GLY A 19 -6.50 5.85 4.21
CA GLY A 19 -6.94 4.47 4.41
C GLY A 19 -8.37 4.25 3.93
N SER A 20 -9.26 5.18 4.31
CA SER A 20 -10.65 5.11 3.85
C SER A 20 -10.79 5.29 2.32
N ALA A 21 -9.95 6.14 1.71
CA ALA A 21 -9.99 6.39 0.26
C ALA A 21 -9.52 5.18 -0.53
N VAL A 22 -8.45 4.53 -0.05
CA VAL A 22 -7.93 3.29 -0.60
C VAL A 22 -8.99 2.19 -0.53
N ARG A 23 -9.66 1.99 0.62
CA ARG A 23 -10.71 0.97 0.75
C ARG A 23 -11.85 1.18 -0.23
N ASP A 24 -12.36 2.40 -0.35
CA ASP A 24 -13.46 2.69 -1.27
C ASP A 24 -13.04 2.51 -2.74
N GLY A 25 -11.79 2.86 -3.08
CA GLY A 25 -11.22 2.60 -4.40
C GLY A 25 -11.08 1.10 -4.71
N LEU A 26 -10.63 0.30 -3.74
CA LEU A 26 -10.52 -1.15 -3.89
C LEU A 26 -11.89 -1.80 -4.04
N LYS A 27 -12.88 -1.40 -3.24
CA LYS A 27 -14.27 -1.88 -3.36
C LYS A 27 -14.89 -1.52 -4.71
N GLU A 28 -14.65 -0.30 -5.18
CA GLU A 28 -15.13 0.11 -6.50
C GLU A 28 -14.46 -0.69 -7.62
N ALA A 29 -13.17 -0.99 -7.51
CA ALA A 29 -12.48 -1.86 -8.47
C ALA A 29 -13.07 -3.29 -8.49
N LEU A 30 -13.43 -3.84 -7.33
CA LEU A 30 -14.14 -5.12 -7.24
C LEU A 30 -15.54 -5.04 -7.88
N ARG A 31 -16.28 -3.97 -7.62
CA ARG A 31 -17.62 -3.73 -8.22
C ARG A 31 -17.58 -3.55 -9.74
N LEU A 32 -16.47 -3.05 -10.27
CA LEU A 32 -16.22 -2.92 -11.71
C LEU A 32 -15.69 -4.22 -12.34
N GLU A 33 -15.61 -5.30 -11.56
CA GLU A 33 -15.11 -6.58 -12.02
C GLU A 33 -13.69 -6.46 -12.62
N ALA A 34 -12.79 -5.77 -11.93
CA ALA A 34 -11.39 -5.72 -12.32
C ALA A 34 -10.66 -7.02 -11.92
N ASP A 35 -9.94 -7.65 -12.84
CA ASP A 35 -9.15 -8.86 -12.56
C ASP A 35 -7.84 -8.56 -11.81
N TYR A 36 -7.25 -7.41 -12.12
CA TYR A 36 -6.04 -6.89 -11.48
C TYR A 36 -6.27 -5.45 -11.05
N VAL A 37 -5.89 -5.14 -9.81
CA VAL A 37 -6.07 -3.81 -9.23
C VAL A 37 -4.72 -3.26 -8.84
N VAL A 38 -4.36 -2.10 -9.42
CA VAL A 38 -3.15 -1.38 -9.06
C VAL A 38 -3.47 -0.16 -8.21
N GLN A 39 -2.83 -0.08 -7.05
CA GLN A 39 -2.83 1.09 -6.17
C GLN A 39 -1.55 1.87 -6.45
N MET A 40 -1.64 3.19 -6.64
CA MET A 40 -0.48 4.08 -6.79
C MET A 40 -0.80 5.51 -6.36
N ASP A 41 0.21 6.26 -5.95
CA ASP A 41 0.05 7.69 -5.65
C ASP A 41 -0.01 8.52 -6.95
N ALA A 42 -0.86 9.54 -6.97
CA ALA A 42 -1.05 10.41 -8.14
C ALA A 42 0.05 11.47 -8.32
N ASP A 43 1.02 11.52 -7.40
CA ASP A 43 2.11 12.48 -7.39
C ASP A 43 3.36 11.94 -8.11
N PHE A 44 3.28 10.88 -8.91
CA PHE A 44 4.42 10.25 -9.61
C PHE A 44 5.65 9.89 -8.74
N SER A 45 5.58 9.97 -7.42
CA SER A 45 6.60 9.40 -6.54
C SER A 45 6.70 7.88 -6.80
N HIS A 46 5.56 7.28 -7.14
CA HIS A 46 5.43 5.98 -7.79
C HIS A 46 5.29 6.16 -9.31
N HIS A 47 6.40 6.02 -10.04
CA HIS A 47 6.38 6.26 -11.48
C HIS A 47 5.62 5.14 -12.23
N PRO A 48 4.66 5.47 -13.13
CA PRO A 48 3.91 4.49 -13.91
C PRO A 48 4.75 3.54 -14.80
N LYS A 49 6.04 3.82 -15.01
CA LYS A 49 6.95 2.97 -15.80
C LYS A 49 7.12 1.58 -15.19
N TYR A 50 6.86 1.45 -13.89
CA TYR A 50 6.93 0.17 -13.18
C TYR A 50 5.65 -0.66 -13.29
N LEU A 51 4.53 -0.09 -13.77
CA LEU A 51 3.26 -0.81 -13.91
C LEU A 51 3.39 -2.13 -14.69
N PRO A 52 4.08 -2.19 -15.85
CA PRO A 52 4.23 -3.44 -16.58
C PRO A 52 4.90 -4.53 -15.74
N SER A 53 5.89 -4.19 -14.92
CA SER A 53 6.61 -5.15 -14.07
C SER A 53 5.75 -5.68 -12.93
N LEU A 54 4.96 -4.81 -12.26
CA LEU A 54 4.01 -5.25 -11.24
C LEU A 54 2.93 -6.17 -11.84
N ILE A 55 2.33 -5.76 -12.96
CA ILE A 55 1.28 -6.54 -13.64
C ILE A 55 1.83 -7.87 -14.14
N SER A 56 3.03 -7.89 -14.73
CA SER A 56 3.70 -9.10 -15.20
C SER A 56 3.92 -10.11 -14.07
N GLY A 57 4.38 -9.65 -12.90
CA GLY A 57 4.55 -10.54 -11.75
C GLY A 57 3.24 -11.22 -11.34
N VAL A 58 2.12 -10.49 -11.34
CA VAL A 58 0.81 -11.06 -11.03
C VAL A 58 0.31 -12.03 -12.11
N ARG A 59 0.49 -11.69 -13.39
CA ARG A 59 0.16 -12.57 -14.52
C ARG A 59 0.96 -13.86 -14.51
N ASN A 60 2.19 -13.83 -13.99
CA ASN A 60 3.07 -14.99 -13.87
C ASN A 60 2.86 -15.80 -12.57
N GLY A 61 1.70 -15.66 -11.92
CA GLY A 61 1.28 -16.53 -10.82
C GLY A 61 1.56 -16.00 -9.41
N ILE A 62 2.13 -14.80 -9.25
CA ILE A 62 2.19 -14.14 -7.93
C ILE A 62 0.83 -13.53 -7.61
N ASP A 63 0.39 -13.58 -6.35
CA ASP A 63 -0.94 -13.08 -5.97
C ASP A 63 -0.95 -11.57 -5.77
N VAL A 64 0.15 -11.03 -5.21
CA VAL A 64 0.36 -9.58 -5.06
C VAL A 64 1.81 -9.20 -5.35
N THR A 65 2.00 -8.17 -6.16
CA THR A 65 3.32 -7.53 -6.34
C THR A 65 3.36 -6.18 -5.65
N ILE A 66 4.52 -5.85 -5.07
CA ILE A 66 4.73 -4.61 -4.31
C ILE A 66 5.89 -3.86 -4.95
N GLY A 67 5.67 -2.61 -5.36
CA GLY A 67 6.75 -1.70 -5.72
C GLY A 67 7.56 -1.36 -4.48
N SER A 68 8.81 -1.80 -4.43
CA SER A 68 9.63 -1.75 -3.23
C SER A 68 10.89 -0.92 -3.42
N ARG A 69 11.07 0.04 -2.51
CA ARG A 69 12.28 0.86 -2.38
C ARG A 69 13.45 0.09 -1.77
N TYR A 70 13.16 -1.01 -1.09
CA TYR A 70 14.13 -1.76 -0.29
C TYR A 70 14.44 -3.16 -0.87
N ALA A 71 13.80 -3.52 -1.99
CA ALA A 71 14.21 -4.66 -2.81
C ALA A 71 15.57 -4.41 -3.45
N LYS A 72 16.27 -5.48 -3.86
CA LYS A 72 17.56 -5.36 -4.55
C LYS A 72 17.36 -4.61 -5.88
N GLY A 73 18.02 -3.45 -6.02
CA GLY A 73 17.85 -2.54 -7.17
C GLY A 73 16.76 -1.48 -6.99
N GLY A 74 16.06 -1.47 -5.84
CA GLY A 74 15.19 -0.37 -5.44
C GLY A 74 15.98 0.77 -4.81
N ASP A 75 15.46 2.00 -4.90
CA ASP A 75 16.12 3.19 -4.36
C ASP A 75 15.13 4.30 -3.99
N ILE A 76 15.61 5.29 -3.24
CA ILE A 76 14.89 6.48 -2.83
C ILE A 76 15.73 7.71 -3.15
N THR A 77 15.23 8.55 -4.05
CA THR A 77 15.88 9.82 -4.41
C THR A 77 15.23 10.99 -3.69
N SER A 78 16.01 12.05 -3.43
CA SER A 78 15.52 13.34 -2.95
C SER A 78 14.83 13.35 -1.57
N ARG A 79 15.07 12.32 -0.75
CA ARG A 79 14.50 12.18 0.61
C ARG A 79 15.56 12.38 1.68
N SER A 80 15.21 13.06 2.78
CA SER A 80 16.14 13.24 3.90
C SER A 80 16.53 11.93 4.57
N THR A 81 17.76 11.86 5.07
CA THR A 81 18.31 10.68 5.78
C THR A 81 17.46 10.28 6.98
N LEU A 82 16.96 11.27 7.74
CA LEU A 82 16.05 11.04 8.87
C LEU A 82 14.75 10.37 8.44
N ARG A 83 14.09 10.85 7.37
CA ARG A 83 12.87 10.22 6.84
C ARG A 83 13.14 8.82 6.31
N ASN A 84 14.30 8.58 5.72
CA ASN A 84 14.73 7.24 5.31
C ASN A 84 14.94 6.31 6.51
N PHE A 85 15.56 6.79 7.58
CA PHE A 85 15.74 6.03 8.82
C PHE A 85 14.39 5.68 9.46
N ILE A 86 13.50 6.67 9.65
CA ILE A 86 12.16 6.43 10.22
C ILE A 86 11.40 5.40 9.36
N SER A 87 11.46 5.53 8.03
CA SER A 87 10.83 4.58 7.11
C SER A 87 11.39 3.16 7.26
N LYS A 88 12.72 3.00 7.36
CA LYS A 88 13.35 1.69 7.61
C LYS A 88 12.96 1.11 8.97
N ALA A 89 12.95 1.94 10.01
CA ALA A 89 12.53 1.54 11.36
C ALA A 89 11.07 1.09 11.41
N ALA A 90 10.16 1.83 10.75
CA ALA A 90 8.76 1.44 10.63
C ALA A 90 8.57 0.10 9.90
N ASN A 91 9.29 -0.11 8.78
CA ASN A 91 9.27 -1.39 8.08
C ASN A 91 9.79 -2.54 8.94
N PHE A 92 10.89 -2.34 9.67
CA PHE A 92 11.42 -3.34 10.59
C PHE A 92 10.41 -3.66 11.70
N TYR A 93 9.86 -2.63 12.35
CA TYR A 93 8.81 -2.76 13.38
C TYR A 93 7.62 -3.59 12.88
N ASN A 94 7.08 -3.25 11.71
CA ASN A 94 5.95 -3.97 11.12
C ASN A 94 6.27 -5.44 10.86
N ARG A 95 7.43 -5.73 10.28
CA ARG A 95 7.85 -7.10 9.94
C ARG A 95 8.04 -7.94 11.19
N SER A 96 8.68 -7.38 12.21
CA SER A 96 8.91 -8.05 13.50
C SER A 96 7.60 -8.34 14.24
N LEU A 97 6.68 -7.37 14.29
CA LEU A 97 5.44 -7.51 15.04
C LEU A 97 4.43 -8.42 14.32
N LEU A 98 4.28 -8.24 13.00
CA LEU A 98 3.24 -8.92 12.21
C LEU A 98 3.72 -10.21 11.54
N GLY A 99 5.03 -10.46 11.47
CA GLY A 99 5.59 -11.66 10.86
C GLY A 99 5.70 -11.63 9.33
N VAL A 100 5.44 -10.49 8.70
CA VAL A 100 5.44 -10.30 7.23
C VAL A 100 6.86 -10.14 6.65
N TRP A 101 7.75 -11.07 6.96
CA TRP A 101 9.18 -10.95 6.67
C TRP A 101 9.53 -10.93 5.18
N GLU A 102 8.67 -11.49 4.34
CA GLU A 102 8.81 -11.55 2.88
C GLU A 102 8.64 -10.20 2.16
N VAL A 103 8.11 -9.17 2.85
CA VAL A 103 7.98 -7.81 2.30
C VAL A 103 8.87 -6.85 3.06
N LYS A 104 9.84 -6.23 2.38
CA LYS A 104 10.74 -5.22 2.95
C LYS A 104 10.14 -3.81 2.96
N ASP A 105 9.29 -3.49 1.98
CA ASP A 105 8.59 -2.21 1.87
C ASP A 105 7.09 -2.36 2.20
N SER A 106 6.81 -2.58 3.47
CA SER A 106 5.47 -2.83 3.99
C SER A 106 4.60 -1.56 4.09
N ALA A 107 5.22 -0.39 4.04
CA ALA A 107 4.54 0.91 4.12
C ALA A 107 4.24 1.53 2.75
N GLY A 108 4.75 0.98 1.65
CA GLY A 108 4.56 1.51 0.30
C GLY A 108 3.12 1.38 -0.21
N GLY A 109 2.62 2.38 -0.93
CA GLY A 109 1.28 2.40 -1.52
C GLY A 109 1.18 1.71 -2.89
N PHE A 110 2.31 1.34 -3.49
CA PHE A 110 2.36 0.83 -4.87
C PHE A 110 2.26 -0.68 -4.93
N LYS A 111 1.08 -1.20 -5.29
CA LYS A 111 0.81 -2.64 -5.30
C LYS A 111 -0.10 -3.02 -6.45
N CYS A 112 0.12 -4.20 -7.02
CA CYS A 112 -0.82 -4.84 -7.93
C CYS A 112 -1.31 -6.14 -7.30
N SER A 113 -2.63 -6.30 -7.17
CA SER A 113 -3.27 -7.46 -6.56
C SER A 113 -4.22 -8.13 -7.53
N LYS A 114 -4.32 -9.46 -7.50
CA LYS A 114 -5.44 -10.18 -8.12
C LYS A 114 -6.75 -9.85 -7.40
N ARG A 115 -7.86 -9.91 -8.13
CA ARG A 115 -9.22 -9.79 -7.56
C ARG A 115 -9.43 -10.72 -6.37
N ALA A 116 -9.16 -12.01 -6.54
CA ALA A 116 -9.37 -13.04 -5.52
C ALA A 116 -8.68 -12.74 -4.19
N VAL A 117 -7.53 -12.04 -4.23
CA VAL A 117 -6.83 -11.60 -3.01
C VAL A 117 -7.62 -10.53 -2.28
N LEU A 118 -8.14 -9.54 -3.01
CA LEU A 118 -8.88 -8.42 -2.44
C LEU A 118 -10.24 -8.87 -1.89
N GLU A 119 -10.89 -9.85 -2.52
CA GLU A 119 -12.11 -10.49 -2.02
C GLU A 119 -11.86 -11.26 -0.72
N ALA A 120 -10.72 -11.95 -0.63
CA ALA A 120 -10.41 -12.81 0.53
C ALA A 120 -10.03 -12.06 1.81
N ILE A 121 -9.64 -10.78 1.74
CA ILE A 121 -9.13 -10.01 2.91
C ILE A 121 -10.17 -9.12 3.60
N ASN A 122 -11.44 -9.21 3.18
CA ASN A 122 -12.59 -8.49 3.74
C ASN A 122 -12.32 -6.98 3.97
N LEU A 123 -12.57 -6.17 2.94
CA LEU A 123 -12.28 -4.74 2.95
C LEU A 123 -13.10 -3.94 3.99
N ASP A 124 -14.19 -4.49 4.52
CA ASP A 124 -15.08 -3.81 5.47
C ASP A 124 -14.54 -3.79 6.90
N THR A 125 -13.76 -4.80 7.28
CA THR A 125 -13.31 -4.97 8.67
C THR A 125 -11.95 -4.31 8.94
N PHE A 126 -11.42 -3.53 8.00
CA PHE A 126 -10.17 -2.80 8.18
C PHE A 126 -10.23 -1.75 9.29
N LEU A 127 -9.24 -1.73 10.18
CA LEU A 127 -9.14 -0.73 11.26
C LEU A 127 -8.44 0.56 10.79
N SER A 128 -7.57 0.45 9.79
CA SER A 128 -6.70 1.54 9.38
C SER A 128 -7.42 2.59 8.53
N ASP A 129 -7.60 3.78 9.09
CA ASP A 129 -8.08 4.95 8.34
C ASP A 129 -6.94 5.87 7.84
N GLY A 130 -5.69 5.59 8.23
CA GLY A 130 -4.50 6.38 7.91
C GLY A 130 -3.40 5.60 7.19
N TYR A 131 -2.14 5.99 7.40
CA TYR A 131 -0.96 5.40 6.73
C TYR A 131 -0.72 3.91 7.03
N SER A 132 -1.35 3.36 8.06
CA SER A 132 -1.29 1.92 8.38
C SER A 132 -2.06 1.02 7.41
N ILE A 133 -2.88 1.59 6.49
CA ILE A 133 -3.68 0.80 5.54
C ILE A 133 -2.83 -0.13 4.68
N GLY A 134 -1.65 0.33 4.28
CA GLY A 134 -0.75 -0.44 3.43
C GLY A 134 -0.24 -1.70 4.12
N ILE A 135 0.11 -1.61 5.40
CA ILE A 135 0.59 -2.76 6.17
C ILE A 135 -0.54 -3.67 6.64
N GLU A 136 -1.70 -3.11 7.01
CA GLU A 136 -2.87 -3.94 7.33
C GLU A 136 -3.28 -4.82 6.15
N GLN A 137 -3.25 -4.25 4.94
CA GLN A 137 -3.53 -4.99 3.72
C GLN A 137 -2.55 -6.15 3.55
N LEU A 138 -1.25 -5.89 3.65
CA LEU A 138 -0.22 -6.94 3.51
C LEU A 138 -0.32 -8.01 4.61
N TYR A 139 -0.63 -7.63 5.83
CA TYR A 139 -0.77 -8.57 6.94
C TYR A 139 -1.96 -9.51 6.73
N ARG A 140 -3.10 -9.00 6.27
CA ARG A 140 -4.27 -9.84 5.94
C ARG A 140 -3.98 -10.78 4.77
N ILE A 141 -3.29 -10.30 3.74
CA ILE A 141 -2.83 -11.09 2.60
C ILE A 141 -1.92 -12.23 3.09
N HIS A 142 -0.94 -11.91 3.93
CA HIS A 142 -0.03 -12.88 4.56
C HIS A 142 -0.79 -13.93 5.37
N LYS A 143 -1.74 -13.51 6.21
CA LYS A 143 -2.55 -14.41 7.04
C LYS A 143 -3.40 -15.40 6.24
N LYS A 144 -3.79 -15.04 5.02
CA LYS A 144 -4.51 -15.93 4.08
C LYS A 144 -3.56 -16.79 3.23
N GLY A 145 -2.24 -16.66 3.39
CA GLY A 145 -1.23 -17.50 2.72
C GLY A 145 -0.96 -17.15 1.26
N PHE A 146 -1.36 -15.97 0.80
CA PHE A 146 -1.13 -15.53 -0.58
C PHE A 146 0.35 -15.21 -0.86
N LYS A 147 0.80 -15.47 -2.09
CA LYS A 147 2.17 -15.22 -2.53
C LYS A 147 2.39 -13.74 -2.82
N MET A 148 3.34 -13.14 -2.12
CA MET A 148 3.75 -11.76 -2.32
C MET A 148 5.16 -11.67 -2.91
N LYS A 149 5.39 -10.72 -3.83
CA LYS A 149 6.72 -10.47 -4.41
C LYS A 149 7.02 -8.98 -4.53
N GLU A 150 8.22 -8.59 -4.14
CA GLU A 150 8.69 -7.22 -4.33
C GLU A 150 9.28 -7.01 -5.73
N VAL A 151 8.92 -5.90 -6.36
CA VAL A 151 9.47 -5.40 -7.61
C VAL A 151 10.27 -4.13 -7.29
N PRO A 152 11.56 -4.06 -7.63
CA PRO A 152 12.37 -2.89 -7.30
C PRO A 152 11.87 -1.64 -8.04
N ILE A 153 11.73 -0.54 -7.30
CA ILE A 153 11.37 0.77 -7.84
C ILE A 153 12.34 1.84 -7.34
N ILE A 154 12.50 2.91 -8.12
CA ILE A 154 13.10 4.16 -7.67
C ILE A 154 11.95 5.08 -7.27
N PHE A 155 11.88 5.40 -5.97
CA PHE A 155 10.89 6.33 -5.43
C PHE A 155 11.48 7.73 -5.35
N ASN A 156 10.86 8.69 -6.04
CA ASN A 156 11.31 10.07 -6.01
C ASN A 156 10.48 10.87 -5.01
N ASP A 157 11.06 11.23 -3.87
CA ASP A 157 10.37 12.01 -2.85
C ASP A 157 10.24 13.46 -3.31
N ARG A 158 9.01 13.88 -3.62
CA ARG A 158 8.75 15.29 -3.93
C ARG A 158 8.79 16.09 -2.62
N ASN A 159 9.75 16.99 -2.48
CA ASN A 159 9.88 17.93 -1.35
C ASN A 159 8.78 19.02 -1.33
N ALA A 160 7.52 18.66 -1.57
CA ALA A 160 6.39 19.57 -1.50
C ALA A 160 5.65 19.38 -0.16
N GLY A 161 6.16 20.03 0.89
CA GLY A 161 5.43 20.27 2.12
C GLY A 161 6.19 19.95 3.40
N ASN A 162 6.07 20.83 4.40
CA ASN A 162 6.43 20.53 5.78
C ASN A 162 5.85 19.17 6.17
N SER A 163 6.71 18.28 6.65
CA SER A 163 6.35 16.93 7.07
C SER A 163 5.10 16.97 7.95
N LYS A 164 3.96 16.49 7.43
CA LYS A 164 2.74 16.24 8.22
C LYS A 164 2.92 15.11 9.25
N MET A 165 4.10 14.50 9.30
CA MET A 165 4.45 13.43 10.22
C MET A 165 4.86 14.05 11.55
N ASP A 166 3.86 14.56 12.26
CA ASP A 166 3.99 14.95 13.67
C ASP A 166 4.00 13.70 14.56
N LEU A 167 4.55 13.79 15.77
CA LEU A 167 4.68 12.69 16.73
C LEU A 167 3.34 11.98 16.96
N ARG A 168 2.24 12.73 16.91
CA ARG A 168 0.87 12.21 16.98
C ARG A 168 0.55 11.17 15.91
N GLU A 169 0.95 11.41 14.65
CA GLU A 169 0.70 10.46 13.55
C GLU A 169 1.59 9.21 13.69
N ILE A 170 2.81 9.37 14.20
CA ILE A 170 3.71 8.24 14.49
C ILE A 170 3.10 7.36 15.59
N LEU A 171 2.67 7.95 16.71
CA LEU A 171 2.04 7.21 17.81
C LEU A 171 0.75 6.53 17.35
N LYS A 172 -0.09 7.24 16.60
CA LYS A 172 -1.31 6.67 16.01
C LYS A 172 -1.00 5.48 15.11
N TYR A 173 0.05 5.56 14.29
CA TYR A 173 0.50 4.45 13.46
C TYR A 173 0.88 3.23 14.30
N ILE A 174 1.76 3.41 15.29
CA ILE A 174 2.23 2.33 16.18
C ILE A 174 1.05 1.65 16.89
N ILE A 175 0.17 2.44 17.51
CA ILE A 175 -1.02 1.92 18.21
C ILE A 175 -1.93 1.15 17.24
N THR A 176 -2.12 1.66 16.02
CA THR A 176 -2.97 0.98 15.03
C THR A 176 -2.37 -0.35 14.59
N VAL A 177 -1.06 -0.43 14.37
CA VAL A 177 -0.37 -1.68 14.01
C VAL A 177 -0.42 -2.70 15.15
N LEU A 178 -0.28 -2.26 16.40
CA LEU A 178 -0.50 -3.13 17.57
C LEU A 178 -1.93 -3.66 17.60
N ARG A 179 -2.93 -2.79 17.40
CA ARG A 179 -4.33 -3.21 17.35
C ARG A 179 -4.55 -4.25 16.26
N ILE A 180 -4.02 -4.03 15.05
CA ILE A 180 -4.07 -4.96 13.91
C ILE A 180 -3.54 -6.35 14.28
N LYS A 181 -2.45 -6.43 15.05
CA LYS A 181 -1.87 -7.71 15.48
C LYS A 181 -2.85 -8.52 16.34
N PHE A 182 -3.57 -7.85 17.23
CA PHE A 182 -4.41 -8.49 18.26
C PHE A 182 -5.89 -8.56 17.91
N SER A 183 -6.35 -7.83 16.90
CA SER A 183 -7.69 -7.97 16.34
C SER A 183 -7.75 -9.23 15.49
N GLY A 184 -8.54 -10.21 15.93
CA GLY A 184 -8.91 -11.39 15.14
C GLY A 184 -9.80 -10.99 13.97
N PHE A 185 -9.19 -10.50 12.89
CA PHE A 185 -9.90 -10.25 11.65
C PHE A 185 -10.18 -11.60 10.97
N GLU A 186 -11.44 -12.03 10.99
CA GLU A 186 -11.94 -13.14 10.17
C GLU A 186 -12.54 -12.63 8.86
#